data_AF-A0A2G1BWF7-F1
#
_entry.id   AF-A0A2G1BWF7-F1
#
_cell.length_a   1.000
_cell.length_b   1.000
_cell.length_c   1.000
_cell.angle_alpha   90.00
_cell.angle_beta   90.00
_cell.angle_gamma   90.00
#
_symmetry.space_group_name_H-M   'P 1'
#
loop_
_entity.id
_entity.type
_entity.pdbx_description
1 polymer ?
#
loop_
_entity_poly.entity_id
_entity_poly.type
_entity_poly.pdbx_seq_one_letter_code
_entity_poly.pdbx_strand_id
1 'polypeptide(L)'
;MIHFLGVICVLILFSISLIHVYWAFGGTLWVDAVIPTKTANEKAMNPPKALTFVVAIVVGAFAVVYAEKTQLFTLPSMPTWLQNYGLYVVASIFIIRAIGDFKYVGFFKKVKATEFAINDTKYFSPLCLFLGVVGLLMAFLR
;
A
#
# COMPACT_ATOMS: atom_id res chain seq x y z
N MET A 1 -0.32 -15.63 16.63
CA MET A 1 -0.07 -14.18 16.56
C MET A 1 0.23 -13.71 15.14
N ILE A 2 1.22 -14.26 14.45
CA ILE A 2 1.62 -13.78 13.10
C ILE A 2 0.53 -13.97 12.03
N HIS A 3 -0.22 -15.07 12.10
CA HIS A 3 -1.37 -15.32 11.25
C HIS A 3 -2.46 -14.23 11.39
N PHE A 4 -2.73 -13.80 12.62
CA PHE A 4 -3.71 -12.75 12.90
C PHE A 4 -3.26 -11.40 12.31
N LEU A 5 -1.98 -11.06 12.44
CA LEU A 5 -1.41 -9.87 11.80
C LEU A 5 -1.49 -9.94 10.27
N GLY A 6 -1.25 -11.11 9.68
CA GLY A 6 -1.41 -11.32 8.25
C GLY A 6 -2.84 -11.07 7.78
N VAL A 7 -3.85 -11.58 8.50
CA VAL A 7 -5.27 -11.35 8.18
C VAL A 7 -5.61 -9.86 8.26
N ILE A 8 -5.09 -9.14 9.26
CA ILE A 8 -5.23 -7.67 9.34
C ILE A 8 -4.63 -7.00 8.10
N CYS A 9 -3.46 -7.42 7.64
CA CYS A 9 -2.84 -6.89 6.42
C CYS A 9 -3.71 -7.14 5.19
N VAL A 10 -4.32 -8.32 5.06
CA VAL A 10 -5.27 -8.63 3.97
C VAL A 10 -6.43 -7.66 3.97
N LEU A 11 -7.07 -7.45 5.12
CA LEU A 11 -8.23 -6.56 5.23
C LEU A 11 -7.86 -5.12 4.87
N ILE A 12 -6.73 -4.62 5.37
CA ILE A 12 -6.22 -3.28 5.06
C ILE A 12 -5.97 -3.13 3.56
N LEU A 13 -5.21 -4.05 2.95
CA LEU A 13 -4.87 -3.99 1.53
C LEU A 13 -6.12 -4.09 0.64
N PHE A 14 -7.05 -4.97 1.00
CA PHE A 14 -8.32 -5.11 0.30
C PHE A 14 -9.14 -3.83 0.37
N SER A 15 -9.29 -3.22 1.56
CA SER A 15 -9.97 -1.93 1.72
C SER A 15 -9.30 -0.82 0.90
N ILE A 16 -7.96 -0.73 0.91
CA ILE A 16 -7.24 0.25 0.10
C ILE A 16 -7.48 0.03 -1.39
N SER A 17 -7.48 -1.21 -1.86
CA SER A 17 -7.80 -1.57 -3.24
C SER A 17 -9.19 -1.06 -3.64
N LEU A 18 -10.21 -1.28 -2.81
CA LEU A 18 -11.58 -0.79 -3.07
C LEU A 18 -11.65 0.74 -3.15
N ILE A 19 -10.92 1.44 -2.29
CA ILE A 19 -10.84 2.91 -2.33
C ILE A 19 -10.23 3.39 -3.66
N HIS A 20 -9.19 2.70 -4.16
CA HIS A 20 -8.60 3.04 -5.47
C HIS A 20 -9.56 2.74 -6.63
N VAL A 21 -10.33 1.65 -6.57
CA VAL A 21 -11.41 1.38 -7.53
C VAL A 21 -12.41 2.54 -7.52
N TYR A 22 -12.88 2.96 -6.34
CA TYR A 22 -13.80 4.09 -6.20
C TYR A 22 -13.26 5.37 -6.85
N TRP A 23 -12.00 5.73 -6.61
CA TRP A 23 -11.38 6.90 -7.26
C TRP A 23 -11.19 6.73 -8.77
N ALA A 24 -10.85 5.54 -9.25
CA ALA A 24 -10.75 5.26 -10.69
C ALA A 24 -12.07 5.51 -11.43
N PHE A 25 -13.21 5.24 -10.77
CA PHE A 25 -14.55 5.49 -11.32
C PHE A 25 -15.07 6.92 -11.05
N GLY A 26 -14.22 7.84 -10.58
CA GLY A 26 -14.57 9.26 -10.41
C GLY A 26 -15.01 9.67 -9.01
N GLY A 27 -14.79 8.81 -8.02
CA GLY A 27 -14.96 9.18 -6.62
C GLY A 27 -14.07 10.36 -6.20
N THR A 28 -14.59 11.24 -5.34
CA THR A 28 -13.91 12.48 -4.91
C THR A 28 -13.58 12.52 -3.43
N LEU A 29 -14.11 11.59 -2.63
CA LEU A 29 -13.84 11.53 -1.19
C LEU A 29 -12.33 11.40 -0.93
N TRP A 30 -11.79 12.28 -0.09
CA TRP A 30 -10.40 12.26 0.40
C TRP A 30 -9.30 12.45 -0.66
N VAL A 31 -9.64 12.72 -1.93
CA VAL A 31 -8.66 12.83 -3.03
C VAL A 31 -7.60 13.91 -2.76
N ASP A 32 -8.01 15.04 -2.17
CA ASP A 32 -7.08 16.14 -1.87
C ASP A 32 -6.14 15.83 -0.69
N ALA A 33 -6.54 14.92 0.20
CA ALA A 33 -5.78 14.49 1.36
C ALA A 33 -4.73 13.39 1.06
N VAL A 34 -4.84 12.74 -0.11
CA VAL A 34 -4.05 11.53 -0.48
C VAL A 34 -3.14 11.74 -1.69
N ILE A 35 -3.24 12.89 -2.37
CA ILE A 35 -2.37 13.24 -3.49
C ILE A 35 -1.28 14.21 -3.02
N PRO A 36 0.01 13.96 -3.33
CA PRO A 36 1.08 14.91 -3.02
C PRO A 36 0.83 16.31 -3.60
N THR A 37 1.05 17.33 -2.80
CA THR A 37 0.95 18.75 -3.19
C THR A 37 2.28 19.46 -2.93
N LYS A 38 2.63 20.44 -3.79
CA LYS A 38 3.86 21.25 -3.65
C LYS A 38 3.68 22.34 -2.58
N THR A 39 2.51 22.96 -2.58
CA THR A 39 2.04 23.96 -1.63
C THR A 39 0.59 23.65 -1.27
N ALA A 40 -0.01 24.36 -0.31
CA ALA A 40 -1.38 24.08 0.15
C ALA A 40 -2.41 23.97 -0.99
N ASN A 41 -2.22 24.68 -2.10
CA ASN A 41 -3.17 24.74 -3.22
C ASN A 41 -2.65 24.18 -4.56
N GLU A 42 -1.40 23.71 -4.64
CA GLU A 42 -0.82 23.23 -5.91
C GLU A 42 -0.54 21.72 -5.86
N LYS A 43 -1.31 20.93 -6.62
CA LYS A 43 -1.08 19.48 -6.75
C LYS A 43 0.25 19.21 -7.43
N ALA A 44 1.06 18.31 -6.84
CA ALA A 44 2.33 17.90 -7.44
C ALA A 44 2.13 16.88 -8.57
N MET A 45 0.97 16.20 -8.58
CA MET A 45 0.59 15.21 -9.59
C MET A 45 -0.93 15.16 -9.75
N ASN A 46 -1.39 14.83 -10.96
CA ASN A 46 -2.79 14.49 -11.23
C ASN A 46 -2.87 13.13 -11.95
N PRO A 47 -2.97 12.01 -11.21
CA PRO A 47 -2.90 10.69 -11.81
C PRO A 47 -4.13 10.42 -12.71
N PRO A 48 -3.93 9.90 -13.94
CA PRO A 48 -5.04 9.48 -14.79
C PRO A 48 -5.86 8.36 -14.15
N LYS A 49 -7.18 8.35 -14.37
CA LYS A 49 -8.09 7.30 -13.85
C LYS A 49 -7.63 5.88 -14.15
N ALA A 50 -7.09 5.65 -15.35
CA ALA A 50 -6.52 4.37 -15.75
C ALA A 50 -5.34 3.94 -14.87
N LEU A 51 -4.47 4.88 -14.50
CA LEU A 51 -3.33 4.59 -13.61
C LEU A 51 -3.82 4.26 -12.20
N THR A 52 -4.80 4.99 -11.69
CA THR A 52 -5.42 4.68 -10.39
C THR A 52 -6.06 3.30 -10.36
N PHE A 53 -6.68 2.87 -11.46
CA PHE A 53 -7.24 1.52 -11.59
C PHE A 53 -6.15 0.44 -11.60
N VAL A 54 -5.04 0.68 -12.29
CA VAL A 54 -3.87 -0.21 -12.25
C VAL A 54 -3.35 -0.36 -10.81
N VAL A 55 -3.25 0.75 -10.06
CA VAL A 55 -2.86 0.69 -8.64
C VAL A 55 -3.84 -0.15 -7.83
N ALA A 56 -5.15 -0.03 -8.07
CA ALA A 56 -6.15 -0.87 -7.42
C ALA A 56 -5.88 -2.37 -7.66
N ILE A 57 -5.63 -2.76 -8.91
CA ILE A 57 -5.33 -4.15 -9.27
C ILE A 57 -4.05 -4.63 -8.56
N VAL A 58 -2.99 -3.82 -8.57
CA VAL A 58 -1.71 -4.16 -7.94
C VAL A 58 -1.87 -4.34 -6.43
N VAL A 59 -2.55 -3.41 -5.75
CA VAL A 59 -2.80 -3.50 -4.30
C VAL A 59 -3.72 -4.70 -3.98
N GLY A 60 -4.73 -4.97 -4.81
CA GLY A 60 -5.57 -6.16 -4.70
C GLY A 60 -4.76 -7.46 -4.85
N ALA A 61 -3.82 -7.51 -5.79
CA ALA A 61 -2.92 -8.66 -5.95
C ALA A 61 -2.02 -8.84 -4.72
N PHE A 62 -1.57 -7.75 -4.08
CA PHE A 62 -0.84 -7.85 -2.81
C PHE A 62 -1.70 -8.45 -1.71
N ALA A 63 -2.98 -8.05 -1.60
CA ALA A 63 -3.91 -8.66 -0.65
C ALA A 63 -4.06 -10.18 -0.88
N VAL A 64 -4.12 -10.62 -2.14
CA VAL A 64 -4.17 -12.05 -2.50
C VAL A 64 -2.92 -12.80 -2.05
N VAL A 65 -1.73 -12.21 -2.24
CA VAL A 65 -0.46 -12.81 -1.76
C VAL A 65 -0.48 -12.99 -0.24
N TYR A 66 -0.93 -11.99 0.51
CA TYR A 66 -1.06 -12.13 1.97
C TYR A 66 -2.10 -13.20 2.35
N ALA A 67 -3.24 -13.23 1.66
CA ALA A 67 -4.34 -14.12 2.00
C ALA A 67 -4.02 -15.60 1.76
N GLU A 68 -3.34 -15.92 0.64
CA GLU A 68 -2.77 -17.24 0.40
C GLU A 68 -1.77 -17.60 1.50
N LYS A 69 -0.93 -16.63 1.90
CA LYS A 69 0.07 -16.86 2.94
C LYS A 69 -0.50 -17.08 4.33
N THR A 70 -1.66 -16.51 4.61
CA THR A 70 -2.45 -16.79 5.81
C THR A 70 -3.40 -17.97 5.63
N GLN A 71 -3.32 -18.75 4.56
CA GLN A 71 -4.21 -19.89 4.31
C GLN A 71 -5.72 -19.56 4.41
N LEU A 72 -6.10 -18.30 4.19
CA LEU A 72 -7.52 -17.87 4.18
C LEU A 72 -8.26 -18.50 3.00
N PHE A 73 -7.54 -18.71 1.90
CA PHE A 73 -7.93 -19.56 0.79
C PHE A 73 -6.65 -20.15 0.18
N THR A 74 -6.80 -21.28 -0.52
CA THR A 74 -5.72 -21.88 -1.30
C THR A 74 -5.97 -21.60 -2.77
N LEU A 75 -4.94 -21.14 -3.47
CA LEU A 75 -4.95 -20.99 -4.93
C LEU A 75 -4.08 -22.10 -5.53
N PRO A 76 -4.68 -23.22 -6.00
CA PRO A 76 -3.93 -24.36 -6.51
C PRO A 76 -3.02 -24.02 -7.69
N SER A 77 -3.37 -22.98 -8.45
CA SER A 77 -2.65 -22.53 -9.64
C SER A 77 -1.65 -21.39 -9.39
N MET A 78 -1.37 -21.03 -8.13
CA MET A 78 -0.44 -19.95 -7.83
C MET A 78 1.00 -20.37 -8.18
N PRO A 79 1.74 -19.61 -9.01
CA PRO A 79 3.11 -19.97 -9.37
C PRO A 79 4.03 -20.13 -8.16
N THR A 80 4.90 -21.14 -8.17
CA THR A 80 5.81 -21.46 -7.05
C THR A 80 6.73 -20.30 -6.70
N TRP A 81 7.21 -19.53 -7.69
CA TRP A 81 8.03 -18.35 -7.45
C TRP A 81 7.28 -17.28 -6.64
N LEU A 82 5.97 -17.10 -6.91
CA LEU A 82 5.15 -16.11 -6.22
C LEU A 82 4.81 -16.59 -4.80
N GLN A 83 4.63 -17.90 -4.60
CA GLN A 83 4.54 -18.48 -3.27
C GLN A 83 5.85 -18.23 -2.50
N ASN A 84 7.02 -18.49 -3.08
CA ASN A 84 8.27 -18.39 -2.32
C ASN A 84 8.74 -16.94 -2.09
N TYR A 85 8.54 -16.06 -3.07
CA TYR A 85 9.12 -14.71 -3.05
C TYR A 85 8.10 -13.58 -2.99
N GLY A 86 6.80 -13.86 -3.13
CA GLY A 86 5.76 -12.84 -3.21
C GLY A 86 5.75 -11.89 -2.02
N LEU A 87 5.80 -12.41 -0.78
CA LEU A 87 5.84 -11.56 0.41
C LEU A 87 7.10 -10.70 0.48
N TYR A 88 8.26 -11.24 0.11
CA TYR A 88 9.51 -10.44 0.10
C TYR A 88 9.41 -9.26 -0.86
N VAL A 89 8.86 -9.47 -2.06
CA VAL A 89 8.66 -8.41 -3.05
C VAL A 89 7.67 -7.37 -2.53
N VAL A 90 6.49 -7.79 -2.08
CA VAL A 90 5.44 -6.88 -1.58
C VAL A 90 5.92 -6.10 -0.36
N ALA A 91 6.58 -6.77 0.58
CA ALA A 91 7.11 -6.14 1.76
C ALA A 91 8.19 -5.10 1.42
N SER A 92 9.08 -5.42 0.48
CA SER A 92 10.11 -4.49 0.00
C SER A 92 9.50 -3.23 -0.61
N ILE A 93 8.45 -3.37 -1.44
CA ILE A 93 7.73 -2.23 -2.03
C ILE A 93 7.18 -1.31 -0.93
N PHE A 94 6.52 -1.86 0.09
CA PHE A 94 5.96 -1.07 1.19
C PHE A 94 7.03 -0.41 2.07
N ILE A 95 8.16 -1.08 2.33
CA ILE A 95 9.28 -0.50 3.07
C ILE A 95 9.91 0.64 2.27
N ILE A 96 10.17 0.44 0.97
CA ILE A 96 10.68 1.49 0.09
C ILE A 96 9.71 2.67 0.06
N ARG A 97 8.40 2.42 0.02
CA ARG A 97 7.38 3.48 0.07
C ARG A 97 7.34 4.21 1.42
N ALA A 98 7.60 3.52 2.53
CA ALA A 98 7.70 4.13 3.85
C ALA A 98 8.94 5.02 3.97
N ILE A 99 10.07 4.63 3.36
CA ILE A 99 11.26 5.48 3.21
C ILE A 99 10.91 6.70 2.34
N GLY A 100 10.30 6.45 1.19
CA GLY A 100 9.79 7.44 0.25
C GLY A 100 10.85 8.03 -0.67
N ASP A 101 10.58 9.25 -1.17
CA ASP A 101 11.37 9.92 -2.23
C ASP A 101 12.28 11.04 -1.69
N PHE A 102 12.39 11.19 -0.37
CA PHE A 102 13.11 12.26 0.31
C PHE A 102 12.65 13.69 -0.05
N LYS A 103 11.47 13.83 -0.68
CA LYS A 103 10.93 15.11 -1.13
C LYS A 103 9.49 15.31 -0.67
N TYR A 104 8.54 14.54 -1.20
CA TYR A 104 7.11 14.68 -0.93
C TYR A 104 6.54 13.52 -0.11
N VAL A 105 7.15 12.34 -0.18
CA VAL A 105 6.58 11.08 0.25
C VAL A 105 7.51 10.38 1.24
N GLY A 106 6.94 9.68 2.24
CA GLY A 106 7.70 8.83 3.18
C GLY A 106 8.12 9.55 4.46
N PHE A 107 8.75 8.82 5.37
CA PHE A 107 9.26 9.37 6.64
C PHE A 107 10.30 10.46 6.45
N PHE A 108 11.09 10.37 5.38
CA PHE A 108 12.21 11.28 5.12
C PHE A 108 11.87 12.44 4.18
N LYS A 109 10.59 12.71 3.94
CA LYS A 109 10.15 13.84 3.10
C LYS A 109 10.56 15.20 3.66
N LYS A 110 10.84 16.13 2.75
CA LYS A 110 11.21 17.53 3.06
C LYS A 110 9.99 18.44 3.13
N VAL A 111 9.01 18.24 2.26
CA VAL A 111 7.75 18.99 2.27
C VAL A 111 6.85 18.41 3.36
N LYS A 112 6.53 19.22 4.38
CA LYS A 112 5.79 18.77 5.58
C LYS A 112 4.53 19.58 5.90
N ALA A 113 4.38 20.76 5.30
CA ALA A 113 3.31 21.71 5.62
C ALA A 113 2.01 21.51 4.82
N THR A 114 1.91 20.43 4.04
CA THR A 114 0.71 20.12 3.24
C THR A 114 -0.15 19.05 3.92
N GLU A 115 -1.46 19.06 3.64
CA GLU A 115 -2.38 18.07 4.20
C GLU A 115 -1.94 16.63 3.90
N PHE A 116 -1.54 16.36 2.65
CA PHE A 116 -0.94 15.08 2.27
C PHE A 116 0.28 14.73 3.13
N ALA A 117 1.21 15.66 3.33
CA ALA A 117 2.43 15.36 4.08
C ALA A 117 2.17 15.08 5.56
N ILE A 118 1.18 15.77 6.15
CA ILE A 118 0.73 15.51 7.52
C ILE A 118 0.12 14.10 7.60
N ASN A 119 -0.80 13.76 6.69
CA ASN A 119 -1.45 12.45 6.64
C ASN A 119 -0.47 11.32 6.31
N ASP A 120 0.50 11.56 5.43
CA ASP A 120 1.54 10.60 5.08
C ASP A 120 2.46 10.31 6.27
N THR A 121 2.74 11.29 7.14
CA THR A 121 3.50 11.07 8.38
C THR A 121 2.67 10.33 9.43
N LYS A 122 1.40 10.70 9.58
CA LYS A 122 0.54 10.20 10.66
C LYS A 122 -0.04 8.82 10.36
N TYR A 123 -0.35 8.53 9.10
CA TYR A 123 -1.11 7.35 8.69
C TYR A 123 -0.42 6.55 7.59
N PHE A 124 -0.08 7.15 6.44
CA PHE A 124 0.28 6.36 5.27
C PHE A 124 1.66 5.69 5.38
N SER A 125 2.70 6.43 5.79
CA SER A 125 4.05 5.88 5.97
C SER A 125 4.10 4.86 7.12
N PRO A 126 3.49 5.11 8.30
CA PRO A 126 3.35 4.09 9.35
C PRO A 126 2.63 2.83 8.88
N LEU A 127 1.55 2.97 8.11
CA LEU A 127 0.80 1.84 7.56
C LEU A 127 1.65 1.03 6.57
N CYS A 128 2.38 1.72 5.68
CA CYS A 128 3.30 1.06 4.75
C CYS A 128 4.40 0.31 5.52
N LEU A 129 4.99 0.93 6.54
CA LEU A 129 6.01 0.26 7.36
C LEU A 129 5.44 -0.96 8.08
N PHE A 130 4.24 -0.85 8.65
CA PHE A 130 3.54 -1.97 9.29
C PHE A 130 3.33 -3.13 8.32
N LEU A 131 2.76 -2.85 7.14
CA LEU A 131 2.55 -3.86 6.10
C LEU A 131 3.88 -4.50 5.70
N GLY A 132 4.91 -3.70 5.45
CA GLY A 132 6.24 -4.18 5.09
C GLY A 132 6.88 -5.08 6.15
N VAL A 133 6.88 -4.66 7.41
CA VAL A 133 7.48 -5.43 8.51
C VAL A 133 6.72 -6.72 8.76
N VAL A 134 5.38 -6.69 8.79
CA VAL A 134 4.58 -7.92 8.96
C VAL A 134 4.81 -8.88 7.80
N GLY A 135 4.88 -8.38 6.57
CA GLY A 135 5.20 -9.19 5.39
C GLY A 135 6.55 -9.88 5.48
N LEU A 136 7.60 -9.16 5.86
CA LEU A 136 8.93 -9.76 6.08
C LEU A 136 8.90 -10.79 7.21
N LEU A 137 8.28 -10.47 8.35
CA LEU A 137 8.17 -11.40 9.47
C LEU A 137 7.45 -12.69 9.04
N MET A 138 6.34 -12.57 8.28
CA MET A 138 5.61 -13.71 7.74
C MET A 138 6.45 -14.53 6.75
N ALA A 139 7.31 -13.87 5.98
CA ALA A 139 8.19 -14.54 5.03
C ALA A 139 9.33 -15.30 5.74
N PHE A 140 9.86 -14.77 6.84
CA PHE A 140 10.97 -15.39 7.58
C PHE A 140 10.56 -16.45 8.62
N LEU A 141 9.40 -16.28 9.26
CA LEU A 141 8.95 -17.13 10.37
C LEU A 141 8.02 -18.28 9.93
N ARG A 142 7.91 -18.50 8.63
CA ARG A 142 7.09 -19.56 8.03
C ARG A 142 7.95 -20.75 7.62
#